data_AF-A0A920G4E8-F1
#
_entry.id   AF-A0A920G4E8-F1
#
_cell.length_a   1.000
_cell.length_b   1.000
_cell.length_c   1.000
_cell.angle_alpha   90.00
_cell.angle_beta   90.00
_cell.angle_gamma   90.00
#
_symmetry.space_group_name_H-M   'P 1'
#
loop_
_entity.id
_entity.type
_entity.pdbx_description
1 polymer ?
#
loop_
_entity_poly.entity_id
_entity_poly.type
_entity_poly.pdbx_seq_one_letter_code
_entity_poly.pdbx_strand_id
1 'polypeptide(L)'
;MAHCVASHCDLSDLSLTDLQGFHSAIQEDVFDVLTLEGSVSARNHFGGTSPERVREAAAAPLTHWRPVKPRGVAAPSRKVISGQTPPPHPR
;
A
#
# COMPACT_ATOMS: atom_id res chain seq x y z
N MET A 1 3.41 21.29 12.89
CA MET A 1 2.66 20.35 13.74
C MET A 1 1.95 21.03 14.90
N ALA A 2 2.65 21.67 15.86
CA ALA A 2 1.99 22.30 17.02
C ALA A 2 0.90 23.32 16.63
N HIS A 3 1.15 24.15 15.61
CA HIS A 3 0.18 25.12 15.09
C HIS A 3 -1.09 24.44 14.54
N CYS A 4 -0.95 23.46 13.64
CA CYS A 4 -2.06 22.72 13.04
C CYS A 4 -2.96 22.06 14.10
N VAL A 5 -2.35 21.46 15.13
CA VAL A 5 -3.08 20.85 16.25
C VAL A 5 -3.89 21.88 17.03
N ALA A 6 -3.32 23.05 17.31
CA ALA A 6 -4.01 24.13 18.02
C ALA A 6 -5.14 24.76 17.19
N SER A 7 -4.96 24.82 15.87
CA SER A 7 -5.93 25.38 14.92
C SER A 7 -6.95 24.37 14.41
N HIS A 8 -6.86 23.09 14.84
CA HIS A 8 -7.69 21.98 14.36
C HIS A 8 -7.74 21.84 12.83
N CYS A 9 -6.58 21.98 12.17
CA CYS A 9 -6.44 21.79 10.73
C CYS A 9 -5.31 20.80 10.41
N ASP A 10 -5.31 20.27 9.18
CA ASP A 10 -4.20 19.45 8.67
C ASP A 10 -3.07 20.33 8.09
N LEU A 11 -1.90 19.74 7.89
CA LEU A 11 -0.75 20.44 7.31
C LEU A 11 -1.01 20.87 5.86
N SER A 12 -1.80 20.10 5.12
CA SER A 12 -2.24 20.38 3.75
C SER A 12 -3.24 21.54 3.66
N ASP A 13 -3.86 21.95 4.78
CA ASP A 13 -4.84 23.04 4.80
C ASP A 13 -4.18 24.42 4.98
N LEU A 14 -2.88 24.45 5.32
CA LEU A 14 -2.15 25.71 5.50
C LEU A 14 -1.84 26.35 4.15
N SER A 15 -1.98 27.67 4.07
CA SER A 15 -1.57 28.42 2.88
C SER A 15 -0.05 28.46 2.75
N LEU A 16 0.46 28.74 1.54
CA LEU A 16 1.90 28.93 1.33
C LEU A 16 2.46 30.04 2.21
N THR A 17 1.70 31.12 2.40
CA THR A 17 2.08 32.24 3.28
C THR A 17 2.23 31.79 4.73
N ASP A 18 1.31 30.96 5.23
CA ASP A 18 1.38 30.42 6.60
C ASP A 18 2.62 29.55 6.77
N LEU A 19 2.90 28.68 5.78
CA LEU A 19 4.08 27.83 5.76
C LEU A 19 5.38 28.66 5.71
N GLN A 20 5.42 29.68 4.84
CA GLN A 20 6.56 30.59 4.73
C GLN A 20 6.77 31.45 6.00
N GLY A 21 5.71 31.68 6.78
CA GLY A 21 5.80 32.25 8.11
C GLY A 21 6.67 31.44 9.09
N PHE A 22 6.82 30.13 8.87
CA PHE A 22 7.76 29.28 9.62
C PHE A 22 9.15 29.26 9.01
N HIS A 23 9.25 29.19 7.67
CA HIS A 23 10.54 29.20 6.98
C HIS A 23 10.39 29.66 5.52
N SER A 24 11.15 30.69 5.13
CA SER A 24 11.06 31.33 3.82
C SER A 24 11.45 30.43 2.63
N ALA A 25 12.21 29.37 2.87
CA ALA A 25 12.59 28.42 1.81
C ALA A 25 11.44 27.51 1.34
N ILE A 26 10.30 27.45 2.05
CA ILE A 26 9.16 26.64 1.62
C ILE A 26 8.54 27.28 0.38
N GLN A 27 8.44 26.52 -0.71
CA GLN A 27 7.85 26.95 -1.98
C GLN A 27 6.59 26.15 -2.29
N GLU A 28 5.94 26.49 -3.41
CA GLU A 28 4.68 25.89 -3.85
C GLU A 28 4.78 24.37 -4.10
N ASP A 29 5.98 23.86 -4.39
CA ASP A 29 6.29 22.43 -4.56
C ASP A 29 6.05 21.59 -3.29
N VAL A 30 5.90 22.23 -2.12
CA VAL A 30 5.55 21.53 -0.88
C VAL A 30 4.21 20.80 -0.98
N PHE A 31 3.25 21.35 -1.72
CA PHE A 31 1.92 20.75 -1.84
C PHE A 31 1.92 19.46 -2.64
N ASP A 32 2.94 19.24 -3.47
CA ASP A 32 3.11 17.99 -4.23
C ASP A 32 3.35 16.79 -3.31
N VAL A 33 3.89 17.00 -2.10
CA VAL A 33 4.20 15.92 -1.13
C VAL A 33 3.26 15.89 0.08
N LEU A 34 2.41 16.91 0.25
CA LEU A 34 1.40 16.99 1.31
C LEU A 34 0.08 16.28 0.95
N THR A 35 0.10 15.45 -0.09
CA THR A 35 -0.98 14.51 -0.43
C THR A 35 -0.56 13.07 -0.14
N LEU A 36 -1.53 12.16 -0.03
CA LEU A 36 -1.22 10.75 0.18
C LEU A 36 -0.40 10.19 -1.01
N GLU A 37 -0.87 10.45 -2.22
CA GLU A 37 -0.26 10.01 -3.47
C GLU A 37 1.13 10.62 -3.65
N GLY A 38 1.27 11.91 -3.35
CA GLY A 38 2.52 12.65 -3.36
C GLY A 38 3.56 12.07 -2.39
N SER A 39 3.14 11.85 -1.14
CA SER A 39 3.99 11.27 -0.09
C SER A 39 4.51 9.88 -0.46
N VAL A 40 3.64 9.03 -1.04
CA VAL A 40 4.03 7.69 -1.49
C VAL A 40 4.96 7.76 -2.68
N SER A 41 4.67 8.64 -3.65
CA SER A 41 5.45 8.77 -4.89
C SER A 41 6.83 9.37 -4.68
N ALA A 42 6.98 10.32 -3.75
CA ALA A 42 8.26 10.97 -3.42
C ALA A 42 9.33 9.98 -2.92
N ARG A 43 8.93 8.82 -2.38
CA ARG A 43 9.83 7.76 -1.94
C ARG A 43 10.31 6.91 -3.13
N ASN A 44 10.95 7.53 -4.12
CA ASN A 44 11.43 6.89 -5.35
C ASN A 44 12.92 6.49 -5.35
N HIS A 45 13.51 6.29 -4.17
CA HIS A 45 14.84 5.70 -4.03
C HIS A 45 14.78 4.17 -4.13
N PHE A 46 15.94 3.51 -4.23
CA PHE A 46 16.02 2.05 -4.27
C PHE A 46 15.37 1.42 -3.03
N GLY A 47 14.44 0.48 -3.24
CA GLY A 47 13.64 -0.12 -2.16
C GLY A 47 12.53 0.77 -1.59
N GLY A 48 12.28 1.93 -2.21
CA GLY A 48 11.23 2.86 -1.81
C GLY A 48 9.81 2.40 -2.14
N THR A 49 8.82 3.15 -1.66
CA THR A 49 7.39 2.81 -1.80
C THR A 49 6.71 3.43 -3.01
N SER A 50 7.45 4.13 -3.87
CA SER A 50 6.85 4.71 -5.07
C SER A 50 6.23 3.60 -5.93
N PRO A 51 5.12 3.87 -6.64
CA PRO A 51 4.47 2.86 -7.47
C PRO A 51 5.40 2.24 -8.51
N GLU A 52 6.36 3.01 -9.03
CA GLU A 52 7.43 2.51 -9.91
C GLU A 52 8.30 1.47 -9.21
N ARG A 53 8.86 1.78 -8.03
CA ARG A 53 9.73 0.87 -7.26
C ARG A 53 9.02 -0.40 -6.84
N VAL A 54 7.75 -0.31 -6.46
CA VAL A 54 6.95 -1.48 -6.11
C VAL A 54 6.74 -2.39 -7.32
N ARG A 55 6.49 -1.82 -8.52
CA ARG A 55 6.37 -2.62 -9.76
C ARG A 55 7.68 -3.28 -10.14
N GLU A 56 8.79 -2.55 -10.06
CA GLU A 56 10.13 -3.10 -10.29
C GLU A 56 10.44 -4.24 -9.32
N ALA A 57 10.18 -4.06 -8.03
CA ALA A 57 10.40 -5.06 -7.00
C ALA A 57 9.49 -6.30 -7.17
N ALA A 58 8.23 -6.10 -7.57
CA ALA A 58 7.30 -7.20 -7.83
C ALA A 58 7.68 -8.01 -9.08
N ALA A 59 8.28 -7.37 -10.09
CA ALA A 59 8.78 -8.02 -11.28
C ALA A 59 10.17 -8.64 -11.10
N ALA A 60 10.87 -8.32 -10.00
CA ALA A 60 12.22 -8.78 -9.76
C ALA A 60 12.29 -10.32 -9.67
N PRO A 61 13.31 -10.97 -10.25
CA PRO A 61 13.48 -12.41 -10.16
C PRO A 61 13.55 -12.88 -8.70
N LEU A 62 12.67 -13.81 -8.34
CA LEU A 62 12.61 -14.45 -7.03
C LEU A 62 13.77 -15.43 -6.77
N THR A 63 14.93 -15.24 -7.40
CA THR A 63 16.05 -16.19 -7.43
C THR A 63 16.53 -16.61 -6.05
N HIS A 64 16.36 -15.75 -5.04
CA HIS A 64 16.70 -16.07 -3.64
C HIS A 64 15.48 -16.27 -2.72
N TRP A 65 14.25 -16.11 -3.23
CA TRP A 65 13.05 -16.33 -2.43
C TRP A 65 12.89 -17.82 -2.15
N ARG A 66 13.14 -18.21 -0.90
CA ARG A 66 12.83 -19.56 -0.43
C ARG A 66 11.39 -19.57 0.10
N PRO A 67 10.46 -20.26 -0.57
CA PRO A 67 9.12 -20.41 -0.02
C PRO A 67 9.21 -21.08 1.35
N VAL A 68 8.61 -20.45 2.36
CA VAL A 68 8.47 -21.06 3.67
C VAL A 68 7.50 -22.23 3.55
N LYS A 69 7.94 -23.43 3.96
CA LYS A 69 7.04 -24.59 4.03
C LYS A 69 5.92 -24.25 5.02
N PRO A 70 4.64 -24.34 4.63
CA PRO A 70 3.55 -24.10 5.57
C PRO A 70 3.70 -25.09 6.73
N ARG A 71 3.71 -24.56 7.96
CA ARG A 71 3.74 -25.41 9.16
C ARG A 71 2.43 -26.18 9.23
N GLY A 72 2.49 -27.49 8.97
CA GLY A 72 1.54 -28.47 9.50
C GLY A 72 0.06 -28.29 9.17
N VAL A 73 -0.32 -27.55 8.12
CA VAL A 73 -1.70 -27.63 7.61
C VAL A 73 -1.75 -28.84 6.68
N ALA A 74 -2.34 -29.94 7.16
CA ALA A 74 -2.67 -31.07 6.31
C ALA A 74 -3.44 -30.55 5.09
N ALA A 75 -2.93 -30.81 3.89
CA ALA A 75 -3.68 -30.51 2.68
C ALA A 75 -5.08 -31.14 2.81
N PRO A 76 -6.18 -30.42 2.53
CA PRO A 76 -7.49 -31.03 2.58
C PRO A 76 -7.47 -32.20 1.59
N SER A 77 -7.59 -33.42 2.13
CA SER A 77 -7.77 -34.61 1.33
C SER A 77 -8.98 -34.37 0.44
N ARG A 78 -8.76 -34.15 -0.85
CA ARG A 78 -9.82 -34.09 -1.85
C ARG A 78 -10.45 -35.48 -1.87
N LYS A 79 -11.46 -35.71 -1.02
CA LYS A 79 -12.33 -36.87 -1.14
C LYS A 79 -13.02 -36.70 -2.49
N VAL A 80 -12.54 -37.44 -3.48
CA VAL A 80 -13.33 -37.78 -4.66
C VAL A 80 -14.52 -38.54 -4.11
N ILE A 81 -15.65 -37.85 -3.95
CA ILE A 81 -16.94 -38.49 -3.74
C ILE A 81 -17.26 -39.26 -5.03
N SER A 82 -16.81 -40.51 -5.06
CA SER A 82 -17.19 -41.48 -6.07
C SER A 82 -18.69 -41.72 -5.96
N GLY A 83 -19.44 -41.22 -6.94
CA GLY A 83 -20.76 -41.73 -7.33
C GLY A 83 -21.86 -41.70 -6.27
N GLN A 84 -22.56 -40.57 -6.18
CA GLN A 84 -23.98 -40.56 -5.81
C GLN A 84 -24.71 -39.73 -6.86
N THR A 85 -25.34 -40.41 -7.81
CA THR A 85 -26.33 -39.79 -8.70
C THR A 85 -27.56 -39.45 -7.85
N PRO A 86 -28.01 -38.18 -7.80
CA PRO A 86 -29.20 -37.82 -7.06
C PRO A 86 -30.44 -38.51 -7.64
N PRO A 87 -31.41 -38.93 -6.81
CA PRO A 87 -32.63 -39.58 -7.29
C PRO A 87 -33.47 -38.61 -8.13
N PRO A 88 -34.16 -39.08 -9.19
CA PRO A 88 -34.98 -38.21 -10.02
C PRO A 88 -36.17 -37.67 -9.23
N HIS A 89 -36.40 -36.37 -9.35
CA HIS A 89 -37.57 -35.70 -8.79
C HIS A 89 -38.85 -36.10 -9.53
N PRO A 90 -39.96 -36.41 -8.84
CA PRO A 90 -41.25 -36.63 -9.48
C PRO A 90 -41.82 -35.30 -10.02
N ARG A 91 -42.53 -35.40 -11.17
CA ARG A 91 -43.17 -34.28 -11.88
C ARG A 91 -44.35 -33.69 -11.11
#